data_AF-A0A1A2A474-F1
#
_entry.id   AF-A0A1A2A474-F1
#
_cell.length_a   1.000
_cell.length_b   1.000
_cell.length_c   1.000
_cell.angle_alpha   90.00
_cell.angle_beta   90.00
_cell.angle_gamma   90.00
#
_symmetry.space_group_name_H-M   'P 1'
#
loop_
_entity.id
_entity.type
_entity.pdbx_description
1 polymer ?
#
loop_
_entity_poly.entity_id
_entity_poly.type
_entity_poly.pdbx_seq_one_letter_code
_entity_poly.pdbx_strand_id
1 'polypeptide(L)'
;MSSNRVPGGVVHRLPADLREALTANSTALAAWLDITPLARNEFICWVEDAKQDTTRKRRIRRTQEELEEGKRRPCCWPGCKHRERTGR
;
A
#
# COMPACT_ATOMS: atom_id res chain seq x y z
N MET A 1 -13.63 7.20 21.78
CA MET A 1 -13.46 7.49 20.33
C MET A 1 -12.26 6.70 19.85
N SER A 2 -12.50 5.52 19.27
CA SER A 2 -11.43 4.64 18.81
C SER A 2 -10.68 5.34 17.70
N SER A 3 -9.44 5.75 17.97
CA SER A 3 -8.54 6.28 16.95
C SER A 3 -8.38 5.20 15.89
N ASN A 4 -9.11 5.32 14.78
CA ASN A 4 -9.13 4.32 13.72
C ASN A 4 -7.80 4.41 12.94
N ARG A 5 -6.74 3.84 13.53
CA ARG A 5 -5.41 3.84 12.95
C ARG A 5 -5.43 2.90 11.74
N VAL A 6 -5.25 3.46 10.54
CA VAL A 6 -5.09 2.66 9.34
C VAL A 6 -3.82 1.81 9.50
N PRO A 7 -3.93 0.47 9.42
CA PRO A 7 -2.80 -0.42 9.69
C PRO A 7 -1.74 -0.34 8.58
N GLY A 8 -0.47 -0.46 8.96
CA GLY A 8 0.67 -0.54 8.03
C GLY A 8 0.97 -1.96 7.54
N GLY A 9 2.15 -2.12 6.97
CA GLY A 9 2.71 -3.41 6.55
C GLY A 9 3.50 -4.08 7.66
N VAL A 10 4.10 -5.23 7.34
CA VAL A 10 4.91 -6.02 8.27
C VAL A 10 6.27 -5.37 8.55
N VAL A 11 6.94 -4.89 7.49
CA VAL A 11 8.27 -4.26 7.56
C VAL A 11 8.13 -2.75 7.42
N HIS A 12 7.26 -2.30 6.53
CA HIS A 12 7.08 -0.89 6.22
C HIS A 12 5.93 -0.26 7.01
N ARG A 13 6.21 0.90 7.63
CA ARG A 13 5.18 1.72 8.28
C ARG A 13 4.36 2.44 7.21
N LEU A 14 3.07 2.67 7.48
CA LEU A 14 2.19 3.38 6.55
C LEU A 14 2.62 4.87 6.45
N PRO A 15 3.01 5.37 5.26
CA PRO A 15 3.34 6.77 5.07
C PRO A 15 2.11 7.68 5.22
N ALA A 16 2.32 8.92 5.69
CA ALA A 16 1.23 9.84 6.00
C ALA A 16 0.35 10.19 4.78
N ASP A 17 0.97 10.39 3.63
CA ASP A 17 0.32 10.72 2.36
C ASP A 17 -0.51 9.55 1.81
N LEU A 18 0.01 8.31 1.90
CA LEU A 18 -0.77 7.12 1.56
C LEU A 18 -1.94 6.92 2.52
N ARG A 19 -1.73 7.16 3.82
CA ARG A 19 -2.81 7.12 4.82
C ARG A 19 -3.90 8.13 4.48
N GLU A 20 -3.54 9.36 4.18
CA GLU A 20 -4.49 10.42 3.82
C GLU A 20 -5.32 10.04 2.59
N ALA A 21 -4.66 9.53 1.54
CA ALA A 21 -5.32 9.04 0.34
C ALA A 21 -6.30 7.89 0.65
N LEU A 22 -5.89 6.90 1.44
CA LEU A 22 -6.78 5.81 1.86
C LEU A 22 -7.96 6.34 2.67
N THR A 23 -7.74 7.23 3.64
CA THR A 23 -8.84 7.79 4.45
C THR A 23 -9.83 8.63 3.65
N ALA A 24 -9.40 9.23 2.53
CA ALA A 24 -10.26 9.99 1.63
C ALA A 24 -11.10 9.09 0.69
N ASN A 25 -10.84 7.78 0.65
CA ASN A 25 -11.52 6.83 -0.21
C ASN A 25 -11.99 5.61 0.59
N SER A 26 -13.27 5.58 0.94
CA SER A 26 -13.86 4.52 1.78
C SER A 26 -13.75 3.13 1.17
N THR A 27 -13.89 3.00 -0.15
CA THR A 27 -13.77 1.71 -0.87
C THR A 27 -12.35 1.18 -0.80
N ALA A 28 -11.36 2.03 -1.14
CA ALA A 28 -9.95 1.66 -1.05
C ALA A 28 -9.53 1.37 0.40
N LEU A 29 -10.04 2.12 1.38
CA LEU A 29 -9.79 1.87 2.80
C LEU A 29 -10.36 0.53 3.25
N ALA A 30 -11.60 0.19 2.87
CA ALA A 30 -12.20 -1.10 3.18
C ALA A 30 -11.38 -2.25 2.60
N ALA A 31 -10.99 -2.13 1.32
CA ALA A 31 -10.10 -3.10 0.67
C ALA A 31 -8.74 -3.20 1.38
N TRP A 32 -8.16 -2.07 1.80
CA TRP A 32 -6.92 -2.02 2.57
C TRP A 32 -7.04 -2.76 3.92
N LEU A 33 -8.16 -2.61 4.61
CA LEU A 33 -8.44 -3.29 5.88
C LEU A 33 -8.64 -4.80 5.70
N ASP A 34 -9.11 -5.23 4.54
CA ASP A 34 -9.37 -6.64 4.20
C ASP A 34 -8.11 -7.39 3.69
N ILE A 35 -7.14 -6.69 3.09
CA ILE A 35 -5.90 -7.34 2.63
C ILE A 35 -4.96 -7.77 3.76
N THR A 36 -4.14 -8.78 3.48
CA THR A 36 -3.14 -9.29 4.42
C THR A 36 -2.08 -8.23 4.75
N PRO A 37 -1.43 -8.30 5.93
CA PRO A 37 -0.31 -7.41 6.27
C PRO A 37 0.82 -7.44 5.23
N LEU A 38 1.06 -8.58 4.59
CA LEU A 38 2.05 -8.72 3.52
C LEU A 38 1.64 -7.95 2.26
N ALA A 39 0.37 -8.01 1.86
CA ALA A 39 -0.14 -7.23 0.74
C ALA A 39 0.00 -5.71 0.99
N ARG A 40 -0.33 -5.23 2.20
CA ARG A 40 -0.08 -3.84 2.61
C ARG A 40 1.39 -3.47 2.49
N ASN A 41 2.27 -4.36 2.95
CA ASN A 41 3.71 -4.17 2.89
C ASN A 41 4.21 -3.98 1.46
N GLU A 42 3.67 -4.73 0.50
CA GLU A 42 4.03 -4.61 -0.92
C GLU A 42 3.61 -3.25 -1.50
N PHE A 43 2.37 -2.79 -1.23
CA PHE A 43 1.92 -1.45 -1.64
C PHE A 43 2.74 -0.33 -1.02
N ILE A 44 3.04 -0.41 0.28
CA ILE A 44 3.85 0.60 0.95
C ILE A 44 5.26 0.63 0.35
N CYS A 45 5.92 -0.52 0.22
CA CYS A 45 7.26 -0.59 -0.35
C CYS A 45 7.29 -0.03 -1.78
N TRP A 46 6.26 -0.31 -2.58
CA TRP A 46 6.14 0.24 -3.93
C TRP A 46 5.97 1.75 -3.92
N VAL A 47 5.15 2.33 -3.06
CA VAL A 47 5.00 3.79 -2.93
C VAL A 47 6.30 4.44 -2.43
N GLU A 48 6.97 3.84 -1.44
CA GLU A 48 8.22 4.34 -0.88
C GLU A 48 9.41 4.26 -1.83
N ASP A 49 9.42 3.29 -2.74
CA ASP A 49 10.48 3.14 -3.75
C ASP A 49 10.51 4.30 -4.77
N ALA A 50 9.42 5.07 -4.89
CA ALA A 50 9.38 6.25 -5.75
C ALA A 50 10.21 7.41 -5.17
N LYS A 51 11.39 7.66 -5.76
CA LYS A 51 12.29 8.77 -5.38
C LYS A 51 11.80 10.16 -5.81
N GLN A 52 11.00 10.23 -6.88
CA GLN A 52 10.43 11.48 -7.38
C GLN A 52 9.00 11.67 -6.85
N ASP A 53 8.69 12.87 -6.37
CA ASP A 53 7.37 13.23 -5.82
C ASP A 53 6.22 12.99 -6.82
N THR A 54 6.43 13.33 -8.09
CA THR A 54 5.46 13.10 -9.17
C THR A 54 5.11 11.61 -9.33
N THR A 55 6.14 10.75 -9.27
CA THR A 55 5.96 9.29 -9.35
C THR A 55 5.28 8.76 -8.09
N ARG A 56 5.65 9.28 -6.92
CA ARG A 56 5.04 8.91 -5.64
C ARG A 56 3.54 9.20 -5.62
N LYS A 57 3.13 10.43 -5.98
CA LYS A 57 1.73 10.82 -6.11
C LYS A 57 0.96 9.92 -7.08
N ARG A 58 1.55 9.59 -8.22
CA ARG A 58 0.97 8.64 -9.18
C ARG A 58 0.79 7.23 -8.59
N ARG A 59 1.79 6.71 -7.86
CA ARG A 59 1.71 5.38 -7.21
C ARG A 59 0.65 5.35 -6.09
N ILE A 60 0.49 6.45 -5.34
CA ILE A 60 -0.58 6.57 -4.33
C ILE A 60 -1.96 6.52 -4.98
N ARG A 61 -2.20 7.34 -6.00
CA ARG A 61 -3.47 7.30 -6.76
C ARG A 61 -3.75 5.89 -7.29
N ARG A 62 -2.75 5.29 -7.93
CA ARG A 62 -2.89 3.94 -8.50
C ARG A 62 -3.10 2.87 -7.42
N THR A 63 -2.57 3.05 -6.22
CA THR A 63 -2.86 2.15 -5.09
C THR A 63 -4.35 2.15 -4.77
N GLN A 64 -5.00 3.32 -4.76
CA GLN A 64 -6.46 3.40 -4.56
C GLN A 64 -7.21 2.69 -5.69
N GLU A 65 -6.91 3.01 -6.95
CA GLU A 65 -7.54 2.39 -8.13
C GLU A 65 -7.40 0.86 -8.12
N GLU A 66 -6.20 0.35 -7.82
CA GLU A 66 -5.96 -1.09 -7.78
C GLU A 66 -6.69 -1.79 -6.63
N LEU A 67 -6.82 -1.15 -5.48
CA LEU A 67 -7.59 -1.68 -4.35
C LEU A 67 -9.09 -1.71 -4.66
N GLU A 68 -9.61 -0.68 -5.34
CA GLU A 68 -10.99 -0.63 -5.82
C GLU A 68 -11.28 -1.73 -6.86
N GLU A 69 -10.31 -2.02 -7.72
CA GLU A 69 -10.36 -3.14 -8.67
C GLU A 69 -10.18 -4.51 -7.99
N GLY A 70 -10.02 -4.56 -6.67
CA GLY A 70 -9.87 -5.80 -5.90
C GLY A 70 -8.47 -6.41 -5.96
N LYS A 71 -7.47 -5.71 -6.51
CA LYS A 71 -6.10 -6.18 -6.54
C LYS A 71 -5.51 -6.17 -5.15
N ARG A 72 -4.83 -7.27 -4.83
CA ARG A 72 -4.22 -7.50 -3.51
C ARG A 72 -2.71 -7.23 -3.50
N ARG A 73 -2.14 -6.82 -4.63
CA ARG A 73 -0.72 -6.47 -4.81
C ARG A 73 -0.59 -5.40 -5.90
N PRO A 74 0.47 -4.55 -5.85
CA PRO A 74 0.72 -3.58 -6.90
C PRO A 74 0.94 -4.27 -8.25
N CYS A 75 0.26 -3.83 -9.31
CA CYS A 75 0.48 -4.39 -10.63
C CYS A 75 1.84 -3.91 -11.20
N CYS A 76 2.56 -4.80 -11.90
CA CYS A 76 3.91 -4.58 -12.42
C CYS A 76 4.98 -4.32 -11.34
N TRP A 77 4.76 -4.78 -10.10
CA TRP A 77 5.75 -4.74 -9.04
C TRP A 77 6.46 -6.10 -8.89
N PRO A 78 7.78 -6.18 -9.09
CA PRO A 78 8.52 -7.45 -9.02
C PRO A 78 8.59 -8.04 -7.60
N GLY A 79 8.25 -7.26 -6.57
CA GLY A 79 8.22 -7.67 -5.16
C GLY A 79 9.00 -6.70 -4.27
N CYS A 80 8.68 -6.70 -2.97
CA CYS A 80 9.45 -5.93 -2.00
C CYS A 80 10.90 -6.42 -1.95
N LYS A 81 11.88 -5.51 -2.12
CA LYS A 81 13.31 -5.81 -2.02
C LYS A 81 13.74 -6.33 -0.64
N HIS A 82 12.95 -6.05 0.40
CA HIS A 82 13.16 -6.53 1.76
C HIS A 82 12.56 -7.92 2.01
N ARG A 83 11.85 -8.48 1.02
CA ARG A 83 11.36 -9.85 1.09
C ARG A 83 12.52 -10.78 0.77
N GLU A 84 13.01 -11.50 1.77
CA GLU A 84 13.86 -12.66 1.53
C GLU A 84 13.10 -13.66 0.64
N ARG A 85 13.70 -14.01 -0.50
CA ARG A 85 13.19 -15.06 -1.37
C ARG A 85 13.63 -16.40 -0.77
N THR A 86 12.98 -16.85 0.30
CA THR A 86 13.13 -18.22 0.80
C THR A 86 12.35 -19.17 -0.12
N GLY A 87 12.76 -19.25 -1.38
CA GLY A 87 12.32 -20.26 -2.33
C GLY A 87 13.43 -21.29 -2.44
N ARG A 88 13.19 -22.50 -1.93
CA ARG A 88 13.93 -23.71 -2.32
C ARG A 88 13.57 -24.08 -3.74
#